data_AF-A0A7I4F5J3-F1
#
_entry.id   AF-A0A7I4F5J3-F1
#
_cell.length_a   1.000
_cell.length_b   1.000
_cell.length_c   1.000
_cell.angle_alpha   90.00
_cell.angle_beta   90.00
_cell.angle_gamma   90.00
#
_symmetry.space_group_name_H-M   'P 1'
#
loop_
_entity.id
_entity.type
_entity.pdbx_description
1 polymer ?
#
loop_
_entity_poly.entity_id
_entity_poly.type
_entity_poly.pdbx_seq_one_letter_code
_entity_poly.pdbx_strand_id
1 'polypeptide(L)'
;MKSFFPRVFTVTNAELRAYMNTECLQKAKHSNIVLTRGVGFDHIDVHTSSYNGITIAKIIGKNVVSVPEIEFVEILSGPTNVARSTSSLKND
;
A
#
# COMPACT_ATOMS: atom_id res chain seq x y z
N MET A 1 -3.24 13.57 -33.08
CA MET A 1 -2.98 13.38 -31.63
C MET A 1 -2.83 11.90 -31.36
N LYS A 2 -1.62 11.42 -31.03
CA LYS A 2 -1.44 10.02 -30.59
C LYS A 2 -2.13 9.87 -29.23
N SER A 3 -3.01 8.89 -29.10
CA SER A 3 -3.80 8.66 -27.89
C SER A 3 -2.85 8.44 -26.69
N PHE A 4 -2.99 9.30 -25.69
CA PHE A 4 -2.30 9.21 -24.39
C PHE A 4 -3.03 8.19 -23.51
N PHE A 5 -3.29 6.98 -24.03
CA PHE A 5 -3.79 5.89 -23.21
C PHE A 5 -2.58 5.04 -22.80
N PRO A 6 -2.22 4.98 -21.51
CA PRO A 6 -1.14 4.13 -21.04
C PRO A 6 -1.47 2.66 -21.35
N ARG A 7 -0.50 1.94 -21.92
CA ARG A 7 -0.71 0.58 -22.47
C ARG A 7 -0.76 -0.50 -21.39
N VAL A 8 -0.26 -0.23 -20.18
CA VAL A 8 -0.23 -1.17 -19.06
C VAL A 8 -0.38 -0.39 -17.75
N PHE A 9 -1.27 -0.88 -16.87
CA PHE A 9 -1.45 -0.39 -15.51
C PHE A 9 -1.08 -1.50 -14.53
N THR A 10 -0.17 -1.21 -13.59
CA THR A 10 0.13 -2.16 -12.51
C THR A 10 -0.53 -1.67 -11.23
N VAL A 11 -1.45 -2.47 -10.70
CA VAL A 11 -2.14 -2.17 -9.44
C VAL A 11 -1.52 -2.99 -8.32
N THR A 12 -1.11 -2.33 -7.25
CA THR A 12 -0.60 -2.97 -6.03
C THR A 12 -1.34 -2.47 -4.80
N ASN A 13 -1.41 -3.28 -3.75
CA ASN A 13 -2.05 -2.94 -2.47
C ASN A 13 -0.97 -2.71 -1.41
N ALA A 14 -1.20 -1.78 -0.49
CA ALA A 14 -0.30 -1.56 0.66
C ALA A 14 -0.20 -2.80 1.58
N GLU A 15 -1.29 -3.58 1.69
CA GLU A 15 -1.37 -4.80 2.51
C GLU A 15 -0.80 -6.04 1.78
N LEU A 16 -0.90 -6.06 0.45
CA LEU A 16 -0.38 -7.12 -0.44
C LEU A 16 0.62 -6.48 -1.40
N ARG A 17 1.83 -6.28 -0.87
CA ARG A 17 2.89 -5.51 -1.53
C ARG A 17 3.49 -6.29 -2.69
N ALA A 18 3.49 -5.67 -3.87
CA ALA A 18 4.32 -6.10 -4.98
C ALA A 18 5.57 -5.22 -4.99
N TYR A 19 6.70 -5.75 -4.53
CA TYR A 19 7.95 -4.99 -4.48
C TYR A 19 8.45 -4.68 -5.88
N MET A 20 8.51 -3.40 -6.21
CA MET A 20 9.02 -2.88 -7.47
C MET A 20 10.43 -2.34 -7.26
N ASN A 21 11.39 -3.26 -7.23
CA ASN A 21 12.80 -2.94 -7.13
C ASN A 21 13.35 -2.42 -8.46
N THR A 22 14.52 -1.80 -8.42
CA THR A 22 15.22 -1.23 -9.58
C THR A 22 15.29 -2.20 -10.79
N GLU A 23 15.65 -3.47 -10.55
CA GLU A 23 15.73 -4.47 -11.62
C GLU A 23 14.37 -4.79 -12.25
N CYS A 24 13.30 -4.85 -11.44
CA CYS A 24 11.94 -5.06 -11.92
C CYS A 24 11.48 -3.88 -12.78
N LEU A 25 11.76 -2.66 -12.34
CA LEU A 25 11.40 -1.43 -13.05
C LEU A 25 12.20 -1.23 -14.34
N GLN A 26 13.47 -1.67 -14.39
CA GLN A 26 14.27 -1.65 -15.61
C GLN A 26 13.78 -2.67 -16.66
N LYS A 27 13.25 -3.82 -16.21
CA LYS A 27 12.62 -4.82 -17.09
C LYS A 27 11.25 -4.37 -17.59
N ALA A 28 10.59 -3.46 -16.87
CA ALA A 28 9.25 -2.96 -17.16
C ALA A 28 9.23 -1.91 -18.29
N LYS A 29 9.60 -2.32 -19.51
CA LYS A 29 9.73 -1.44 -20.70
C LYS A 29 8.41 -0.83 -21.22
N HIS A 30 7.25 -1.22 -20.68
CA HIS A 30 5.93 -0.79 -21.17
C HIS A 30 5.00 -0.22 -20.07
N SER A 31 5.45 -0.17 -18.83
CA SER A 31 4.64 0.28 -17.70
C SER A 31 4.67 1.79 -17.61
N ASN A 32 3.55 2.45 -17.90
CA ASN A 32 3.49 3.93 -17.86
C ASN A 32 2.94 4.45 -16.51
N ILE A 33 2.11 3.65 -15.82
CA ILE A 33 1.47 4.06 -14.56
C ILE A 33 1.46 2.89 -13.56
N VAL A 34 1.92 3.17 -12.35
CA VAL A 34 1.77 2.30 -11.16
C VAL A 34 0.72 2.92 -10.23
N LEU A 35 -0.30 2.14 -9.89
CA LEU A 35 -1.38 2.53 -8.99
C LEU A 35 -1.25 1.80 -7.66
N THR A 36 -1.13 2.54 -6.57
CA THR A 36 -1.15 1.97 -5.22
C THR A 36 -2.52 2.18 -4.58
N ARG A 37 -3.19 1.06 -4.24
CA ARG A 37 -4.47 1.04 -3.55
C ARG A 37 -4.25 1.15 -2.03
N GLY A 38 -4.07 2.37 -1.54
CA GLY A 38 -3.87 2.66 -0.12
C GLY A 38 -2.87 3.79 0.09
N VAL A 39 -2.49 4.01 1.35
CA VAL A 39 -1.45 4.95 1.75
C VAL A 39 -0.13 4.20 1.89
N GLY A 40 0.96 4.76 1.33
CA GLY A 40 2.31 4.21 1.34
C GLY A 40 2.72 3.65 -0.02
N PHE A 41 3.91 4.03 -0.50
CA PHE A 41 4.52 3.51 -1.73
C PHE A 41 5.94 2.98 -1.48
N ASP A 42 6.27 2.69 -0.22
CA ASP A 42 7.62 2.31 0.25
C ASP A 42 8.16 1.02 -0.39
N HIS A 43 7.28 0.27 -1.06
CA HIS A 43 7.61 -0.93 -1.84
C HIS A 43 7.94 -0.62 -3.31
N ILE A 44 8.03 0.66 -3.70
CA ILE A 44 8.33 1.11 -5.06
C ILE A 44 9.58 1.99 -5.01
N ASP A 45 10.57 1.67 -5.84
CA ASP A 45 11.73 2.55 -6.05
C ASP A 45 11.33 3.77 -6.89
N VAL A 46 11.07 4.87 -6.20
CA VAL A 46 10.65 6.15 -6.79
C VAL A 46 11.73 6.76 -7.69
N HIS A 47 13.02 6.59 -7.34
CA HIS A 47 14.10 7.14 -8.14
C HIS A 47 14.16 6.48 -9.50
N THR A 48 14.20 5.15 -9.54
CA THR A 48 14.21 4.40 -10.81
C THR A 48 12.91 4.61 -11.60
N SER A 49 11.78 4.72 -10.91
CA SER A 49 10.50 5.05 -11.56
C SER A 49 10.54 6.41 -12.25
N SER A 50 11.10 7.43 -11.59
CA SER A 50 11.26 8.77 -12.17
C SER A 50 12.20 8.76 -13.38
N TYR A 51 13.33 8.05 -13.31
CA TYR A 51 14.27 7.93 -14.43
C TYR A 51 13.65 7.20 -15.64
N ASN A 52 12.78 6.21 -15.40
CA ASN A 52 12.12 5.44 -16.46
C ASN A 52 10.82 6.10 -16.98
N GLY A 53 10.45 7.29 -16.49
CA GLY A 53 9.21 7.97 -16.89
C GLY A 53 7.93 7.29 -16.42
N ILE A 54 8.01 6.50 -15.35
CA ILE A 54 6.89 5.76 -14.76
C ILE A 54 6.16 6.69 -13.79
N THR A 55 4.86 6.92 -14.04
CA THR A 55 4.03 7.72 -13.14
C THR A 55 3.53 6.86 -11.98
N ILE A 56 3.76 7.28 -10.74
CA ILE A 56 3.18 6.64 -9.56
C ILE A 56 2.00 7.49 -9.11
N ALA A 57 0.82 6.89 -9.05
CA ALA A 57 -0.37 7.55 -8.52
C ALA A 57 -0.96 6.76 -7.34
N LYS A 58 -1.34 7.49 -6.29
CA LYS A 58 -1.92 6.93 -5.07
C LYS A 58 -3.34 7.42 -4.86
N ILE A 59 -4.12 6.61 -4.16
CA ILE A 59 -5.44 7.02 -3.67
C ILE A 59 -5.27 7.59 -2.25
N ILE A 60 -5.30 8.91 -2.14
CA ILE A 60 -5.32 9.61 -0.84
C ILE A 60 -6.65 9.41 -0.11
N GLY A 61 -6.61 9.30 1.22
CA GLY A 61 -7.80 9.32 2.08
C GLY A 61 -8.51 7.97 2.29
N LYS A 62 -8.13 6.89 1.59
CA LYS A 62 -8.81 5.58 1.66
C LYS A 62 -8.92 5.00 3.08
N ASN A 63 -7.92 5.24 3.91
CA ASN A 63 -7.75 4.63 5.23
C ASN A 63 -7.45 5.69 6.31
N VAL A 64 -7.88 6.94 6.10
CA VAL A 64 -7.64 8.05 7.02
C VAL A 64 -8.42 7.90 8.34
N VAL A 65 -9.53 7.17 8.34
CA VAL A 65 -10.34 6.91 9.54
C VAL A 65 -10.03 5.53 10.12
N SER A 66 -9.95 4.50 9.27
CA SER A 66 -9.76 3.11 9.72
C SER A 66 -8.41 2.86 10.39
N VAL A 67 -7.34 3.56 9.98
CA VAL A 67 -6.01 3.38 10.60
C VAL A 67 -6.00 3.96 12.03
N PRO A 68 -6.45 5.21 12.28
CA PRO A 68 -6.58 5.73 13.64
C PRO A 68 -7.50 4.92 14.56
N GLU A 69 -8.58 4.34 14.04
CA GLU A 69 -9.49 3.49 14.85
C GLU A 69 -8.77 2.25 15.39
N ILE A 70 -8.00 1.57 14.53
CA ILE A 70 -7.23 0.38 14.93
C ILE A 70 -6.12 0.78 15.92
N GLU A 71 -5.41 1.88 15.65
CA GLU A 71 -4.38 2.40 16.55
C GLU A 71 -4.95 2.72 17.94
N PHE A 72 -6.10 3.38 17.99
CA PHE A 72 -6.77 3.70 19.25
C PHE A 72 -7.17 2.45 20.03
N VAL A 73 -7.69 1.43 19.34
CA VAL A 73 -8.01 0.13 19.94
C VAL A 73 -6.76 -0.55 20.48
N GLU A 74 -5.63 -0.49 19.76
CA GLU A 74 -4.37 -1.09 20.20
C GLU A 74 -3.82 -0.41 21.46
N ILE A 75 -3.80 0.94 21.48
CA ILE A 75 -3.41 1.74 22.64
C ILE A 75 -4.27 1.43 23.86
N LEU A 76 -5.59 1.25 23.68
CA LEU A 76 -6.50 0.94 24.77
C LEU A 76 -6.40 -0.52 25.23
N SER A 77 -6.17 -1.45 24.31
CA SER A 77 -6.11 -2.90 24.59
C SER A 77 -4.93 -3.28 25.48
N GLY A 78 -3.80 -2.58 25.35
CA GLY A 78 -2.61 -2.76 26.19
C GLY A 78 -2.89 -2.64 27.70
N PRO A 79 -3.32 -1.47 28.21
CA PRO A 79 -3.60 -1.28 29.64
C PRO A 79 -4.83 -2.04 30.14
N THR A 80 -5.83 -2.28 29.28
CA THR A 80 -7.08 -2.94 29.69
C THR A 80 -7.05 -4.46 29.62
N ASN A 81 -5.97 -5.05 29.08
CA ASN A 81 -5.81 -6.51 28.90
C ASN A 81 -6.98 -7.17 28.16
N VAL A 82 -7.70 -6.43 27.30
CA VAL A 82 -8.91 -6.92 26.62
C VAL A 82 -8.68 -8.25 25.91
N ALA A 83 -7.55 -8.39 25.19
CA ALA A 83 -7.21 -9.63 24.50
C ALA A 83 -7.09 -10.85 25.44
N ARG A 84 -6.54 -10.68 26.65
CA ARG A 84 -6.37 -11.75 27.63
C ARG A 84 -7.70 -12.14 28.25
N SER A 85 -8.49 -11.15 28.65
CA SER A 85 -9.81 -11.35 29.26
C SER A 85 -10.78 -12.05 28.30
N THR A 86 -10.80 -11.66 27.02
CA THR A 86 -11.65 -12.33 26.01
C THR A 86 -11.17 -13.73 25.66
N SER A 87 -9.87 -14.00 25.78
CA SER A 87 -9.31 -15.35 25.52
C SER A 87 -9.64 -16.32 26.65
N SER A 88 -9.71 -15.84 27.90
CA SER A 88 -10.14 -16.67 29.04
C SER A 88 -11.58 -17.14 28.88
N LEU A 89 -12.48 -16.25 28.45
CA LEU A 89 -13.91 -16.55 28.23
C LEU A 89 -14.19 -17.52 27.07
N LYS A 90 -13.20 -17.79 26.21
CA LYS A 90 -13.33 -18.77 25.10
C LYS A 90 -12.96 -20.19 25.52
N ASN A 91 -12.26 -20.35 26.64
CA ASN A 91 -11.75 -21.64 27.10
C ASN A 91 -12.55 -22.19 28.30
N ASP A 92 -13.61 -21.49 28.72
CA ASP A 92 -14.64 -21.95 29.67
C ASP A 92 -15.83 -22.57 28.89
#